data_AF-A0A7Y8HTA0-F1
#
_entry.id   AF-A0A7Y8HTA0-F1
#
_cell.length_a   1.000
_cell.length_b   1.000
_cell.length_c   1.000
_cell.angle_alpha   90.00
_cell.angle_beta   90.00
_cell.angle_gamma   90.00
#
_symmetry.space_group_name_H-M   'P 1'
#
loop_
_entity.id
_entity.type
_entity.pdbx_description
1 polymer ?
#
loop_
_entity_poly.entity_id
_entity_poly.type
_entity_poly.pdbx_seq_one_letter_code
_entity_poly.pdbx_strand_id
1 'polypeptide(L)'
;IANEETPGYRAADFNFLDSLQAAQQGRTPVTLAVTQGRHIGLRGDAVQQVTGKLSPVPAGDLPLDANSVNIELEMAKMSDNAMQYNSAASIMAIRFRHLMGAIREGR
;
A
#
# COMPACT_ATOMS: atom_id res chain seq x y z
N ILE A 1 -10.77 -11.93 6.16
CA ILE A 1 -11.99 -12.50 6.78
C ILE A 1 -11.80 -13.92 7.34
N ALA A 2 -10.98 -14.79 6.71
CA ALA A 2 -10.84 -16.21 7.06
C ALA A 2 -10.40 -16.57 8.50
N ASN A 3 -9.99 -15.60 9.33
CA ASN A 3 -9.42 -15.84 10.66
C ASN A 3 -10.43 -15.58 11.80
N GLU A 4 -11.70 -15.32 11.49
CA GLU A 4 -12.76 -15.12 12.49
C GLU A 4 -12.98 -16.34 13.38
N GLU A 5 -12.88 -17.56 12.83
CA GLU A 5 -13.02 -18.79 13.63
C GLU A 5 -11.66 -19.33 14.11
N THR A 6 -10.62 -18.50 14.19
CA THR A 6 -9.29 -18.90 14.67
C THR A 6 -9.08 -18.43 16.12
N PRO A 7 -9.16 -19.33 17.12
CA PRO A 7 -8.96 -18.95 18.52
C PRO A 7 -7.59 -18.31 18.74
N GLY A 8 -7.54 -17.22 19.53
CA GLY A 8 -6.31 -16.50 19.84
C GLY A 8 -5.70 -15.65 18.71
N TYR A 9 -6.38 -15.49 17.57
CA TYR A 9 -5.88 -14.64 16.48
C TYR A 9 -5.98 -13.15 16.83
N ARG A 10 -4.91 -12.39 16.56
CA ARG A 10 -4.86 -10.94 16.74
C ARG A 10 -4.81 -10.24 15.40
N ALA A 11 -5.78 -9.38 15.15
CA ALA A 11 -5.78 -8.49 14.00
C ALA A 11 -4.58 -7.53 14.08
N ALA A 12 -3.90 -7.38 12.96
CA ALA A 12 -2.81 -6.44 12.79
C ALA A 12 -3.16 -5.50 11.64
N ASP A 13 -3.19 -4.21 11.90
CA ASP A 13 -3.42 -3.18 10.89
C ASP A 13 -2.09 -2.75 10.28
N PHE A 14 -2.10 -2.48 8.98
CA PHE A 14 -0.96 -1.96 8.24
C PHE A 14 -1.28 -0.58 7.68
N ASN A 15 -0.60 0.46 8.17
CA ASN A 15 -0.74 1.80 7.62
C ASN A 15 0.19 1.99 6.41
N PHE A 16 -0.35 1.72 5.22
CA PHE A 16 0.39 1.88 3.97
C PHE A 16 0.85 3.34 3.75
N LEU A 17 0.04 4.32 4.14
CA LEU A 17 0.32 5.74 3.89
C LEU A 17 1.57 6.21 4.64
N ASP A 18 1.69 5.84 5.91
CA ASP A 18 2.89 6.10 6.73
C ASP A 18 4.11 5.37 6.15
N SER A 19 3.92 4.13 5.71
CA SER A 19 4.99 3.32 5.12
C SER A 19 5.50 3.91 3.79
N LEU A 20 4.58 4.45 2.97
CA LEU A 20 4.90 5.11 1.70
C LEU A 20 5.56 6.47 1.91
N GLN A 21 5.11 7.23 2.92
CA GLN A 21 5.76 8.48 3.31
C GLN A 21 7.18 8.24 3.82
N ALA A 22 7.37 7.21 4.67
CA ALA A 22 8.70 6.81 5.13
C ALA A 22 9.62 6.40 3.98
N ALA A 23 9.09 5.68 2.99
CA ALA A 23 9.80 5.35 1.75
C ALA A 23 10.22 6.58 0.95
N GLN A 24 9.32 7.55 0.76
CA GLN A 24 9.64 8.79 0.05
C GLN A 24 10.70 9.63 0.78
N GLN A 25 10.74 9.56 2.12
CA GLN A 25 11.71 10.26 2.95
C GLN A 25 13.07 9.54 3.02
N GLY A 26 13.10 8.21 2.83
CA GLY A 26 14.29 7.37 2.79
C GLY A 26 15.15 7.60 1.55
N ARG A 27 15.97 8.66 1.57
CA ARG A 27 17.00 8.96 0.56
C ARG A 27 18.29 8.16 0.77
N THR A 28 18.27 6.85 0.64
CA THR A 28 19.49 6.08 0.36
C THR A 28 19.52 5.67 -1.11
N PRO A 29 20.57 5.03 -1.66
CA PRO A 29 20.55 4.57 -3.06
C PRO A 29 20.73 3.04 -3.19
N VAL A 30 19.71 2.31 -3.65
CA VAL A 30 19.82 0.97 -4.23
C VAL A 30 20.42 1.15 -5.61
N THR A 31 21.59 0.57 -5.76
CA THR A 31 22.30 0.51 -7.03
C THR A 31 21.80 -0.72 -7.79
N LEU A 32 20.97 -0.50 -8.82
CA LEU A 32 20.62 -1.56 -9.76
C LEU A 32 21.79 -1.75 -10.75
N ALA A 33 22.19 -3.00 -10.96
CA ALA A 33 23.17 -3.34 -12.00
C ALA A 33 22.55 -3.10 -13.38
N VAL A 34 23.04 -2.07 -14.09
CA VAL A 34 22.61 -1.74 -15.45
C VAL A 34 23.27 -2.72 -16.42
N THR A 35 22.48 -3.67 -16.92
CA THR A 35 22.96 -4.67 -17.89
C THR A 35 23.12 -4.12 -19.31
N GLN A 36 22.50 -2.97 -19.62
CA GLN A 36 22.53 -2.35 -20.94
C GLN A 36 22.55 -0.81 -20.84
N GLY A 37 23.51 -0.16 -21.48
CA GLY A 37 23.79 1.29 -21.31
C GLY A 37 22.70 2.25 -21.81
N ARG A 38 21.68 1.77 -22.52
CA ARG A 38 20.54 2.58 -23.01
C ARG A 38 19.30 2.45 -22.11
N HIS A 39 19.39 1.71 -21.02
CA HIS A 39 18.27 1.55 -20.10
C HIS A 39 18.06 2.84 -19.30
N ILE A 40 16.87 3.42 -19.41
CA ILE A 40 16.41 4.49 -18.51
C ILE A 40 15.94 3.80 -17.24
N GLY A 41 16.88 3.51 -16.33
CA GLY A 41 16.55 2.95 -15.01
C GLY A 41 15.72 3.93 -14.18
N LEU A 42 14.86 3.41 -13.31
CA LEU A 42 14.25 4.23 -12.26
C LEU A 42 15.37 4.79 -11.37
N ARG A 43 15.56 6.11 -11.38
CA ARG A 43 16.43 6.81 -10.43
C ARG A 43 15.59 7.19 -9.22
N GLY A 44 15.56 6.34 -8.20
CA GLY A 44 14.88 6.63 -6.95
C GLY A 44 14.71 5.39 -6.09
N ASP A 45 15.23 5.46 -4.87
CA ASP A 45 15.38 4.34 -3.95
C ASP A 45 14.21 4.11 -2.98
N ALA A 46 13.11 4.81 -3.21
CA ALA A 46 12.08 4.91 -2.19
C ALA A 46 11.28 3.62 -2.05
N VAL A 47 11.06 2.85 -3.12
CA VAL A 47 9.98 1.86 -3.15
C VAL A 47 10.39 0.50 -2.57
N GLN A 48 11.66 0.11 -2.65
CA GLN A 48 12.13 -1.22 -2.21
C GLN A 48 12.38 -1.35 -0.69
N GLN A 49 12.46 -0.25 0.07
CA GLN A 49 12.75 -0.28 1.52
C GLN A 49 11.50 -0.10 2.42
N VAL A 50 10.29 -0.25 1.89
CA VAL A 50 9.06 -0.17 2.70
C VAL A 50 8.95 -1.43 3.57
N THR A 51 9.60 -1.43 4.74
CA THR A 51 9.29 -2.41 5.79
C THR A 51 8.01 -1.96 6.47
N GLY A 52 6.91 -2.60 6.12
CA GLY A 52 5.62 -2.27 6.70
C GLY A 52 5.59 -2.56 8.20
N LYS A 53 5.26 -1.56 9.02
CA LYS A 53 5.03 -1.77 10.46
C LYS A 53 3.58 -2.23 10.65
N LEU A 54 3.43 -3.44 11.14
CA LEU A 54 2.15 -3.98 11.59
C LEU A 54 1.90 -3.48 13.02
N SER A 55 0.77 -2.82 13.22
CA SER A 55 0.33 -2.38 14.53
C SER A 55 -0.78 -3.31 15.02
N PRO A 56 -0.71 -3.84 16.25
CA PRO A 56 -1.82 -4.60 16.81
C PRO A 56 -3.04 -3.70 16.95
N VAL A 57 -4.21 -4.19 16.56
CA VAL A 57 -5.47 -3.47 16.75
C VAL A 57 -5.81 -3.49 18.25
N PRO A 58 -6.01 -2.34 18.91
CA PRO A 58 -6.42 -2.30 20.30
C PRO A 58 -7.85 -2.85 20.43
N ALA A 59 -7.98 -4.08 20.89
CA ALA A 59 -9.26 -4.68 21.23
C ALA A 59 -9.60 -4.34 22.69
N GLY A 60 -10.56 -3.44 22.88
CA GLY A 60 -10.95 -2.89 24.19
C GLY A 60 -11.62 -3.89 25.13
N ASP A 61 -12.13 -5.01 24.63
CA ASP A 61 -12.54 -6.18 25.39
C ASP A 61 -12.47 -7.37 24.41
N LEU A 62 -11.52 -8.29 24.61
CA LEU A 62 -11.47 -9.49 23.77
C LEU A 62 -12.59 -10.44 24.19
N PRO A 63 -13.27 -11.11 23.23
CA PRO A 63 -14.19 -12.19 23.55
C PRO A 63 -13.48 -13.31 24.31
N LEU A 64 -14.24 -14.23 24.91
CA LEU A 64 -13.72 -15.32 25.75
C LEU A 64 -12.67 -16.20 25.02
N ASP A 65 -12.69 -16.21 23.69
CA ASP A 65 -11.79 -16.94 22.79
C ASP A 65 -10.48 -16.19 22.45
N ALA A 66 -10.32 -14.96 22.95
CA ALA A 66 -9.19 -14.08 22.66
C ALA A 66 -8.97 -13.79 21.16
N ASN A 67 -10.01 -13.86 20.32
CA ASN A 67 -9.95 -13.41 18.94
C ASN A 67 -10.35 -11.92 18.82
N SER A 68 -9.54 -11.12 18.14
CA SER A 68 -9.84 -9.69 17.91
C SER A 68 -10.38 -9.37 16.52
N VAL A 69 -10.69 -10.38 15.70
CA VAL A 69 -11.24 -10.22 14.34
C VAL A 69 -12.76 -10.08 14.42
N ASN A 70 -13.30 -9.00 13.87
CA ASN A 70 -14.73 -8.79 13.72
C ASN A 70 -15.09 -8.72 12.22
N ILE A 71 -16.00 -9.58 11.76
CA ILE A 71 -16.31 -9.73 10.34
C ILE A 71 -16.95 -8.47 9.74
N GLU A 72 -17.88 -7.81 10.46
CA GLU A 72 -18.52 -6.57 9.98
C GLU A 72 -17.50 -5.44 9.81
N LEU A 73 -16.60 -5.28 10.77
CA LEU A 73 -15.53 -4.29 10.73
C LEU A 73 -14.54 -4.57 9.60
N GLU A 74 -14.11 -5.81 9.44
CA GLU A 74 -13.17 -6.20 8.38
C GLU A 74 -13.80 -6.07 6.98
N MET A 75 -15.09 -6.37 6.82
CA MET A 75 -15.81 -6.12 5.57
C MET A 75 -15.94 -4.63 5.27
N ALA A 76 -16.23 -3.80 6.27
CA ALA A 76 -16.28 -2.35 6.11
C ALA A 76 -14.92 -1.78 5.67
N LYS A 77 -13.84 -2.18 6.34
CA LYS A 77 -12.45 -1.82 5.97
C LYS A 77 -12.10 -2.27 4.55
N MET A 78 -12.49 -3.48 4.16
CA MET A 78 -12.24 -4.01 2.81
C MET A 78 -12.96 -3.19 1.74
N SER A 79 -14.22 -2.80 1.99
CA SER A 79 -15.01 -1.96 1.08
C SER A 79 -14.38 -0.57 0.90
N ASP A 80 -13.96 0.06 2.00
CA ASP A 80 -13.28 1.36 1.95
C ASP A 80 -11.95 1.28 1.17
N ASN A 81 -11.13 0.26 1.43
CA ASN A 81 -9.88 0.05 0.69
C ASN A 81 -10.12 -0.14 -0.82
N ALA A 82 -11.13 -0.94 -1.20
CA ALA A 82 -11.50 -1.12 -2.60
C ALA A 82 -11.91 0.21 -3.27
N MET A 83 -12.67 1.06 -2.57
CA MET A 83 -13.06 2.39 -3.06
C MET A 83 -11.84 3.32 -3.24
N GLN A 84 -10.94 3.36 -2.26
CA GLN A 84 -9.71 4.16 -2.32
C GLN A 84 -8.80 3.71 -3.47
N TYR A 85 -8.61 2.40 -3.64
CA TYR A 85 -7.83 1.84 -4.74
C TYR A 85 -8.41 2.23 -6.11
N ASN A 86 -9.71 2.05 -6.32
CA ASN A 86 -10.37 2.41 -7.57
C ASN A 86 -10.23 3.91 -7.88
N SER A 87 -10.33 4.76 -6.86
CA SER A 87 -10.14 6.21 -6.99
C SER A 87 -8.71 6.55 -7.40
N ALA A 88 -7.71 5.97 -6.74
CA ALA A 88 -6.30 6.16 -7.06
C ALA A 88 -5.98 5.69 -8.50
N ALA A 89 -6.47 4.52 -8.90
CA ALA A 89 -6.30 3.98 -10.25
C ALA A 89 -6.92 4.91 -11.32
N SER A 90 -8.10 5.47 -11.04
CA SER A 90 -8.76 6.43 -11.93
C SER A 90 -7.94 7.72 -12.10
N ILE A 91 -7.44 8.29 -10.99
CA ILE A 91 -6.57 9.48 -11.01
C ILE A 91 -5.28 9.20 -11.79
N MET A 92 -4.64 8.05 -11.57
CA MET A 92 -3.45 7.64 -12.33
C MET A 92 -3.75 7.54 -13.83
N ALA A 93 -4.88 6.93 -14.21
CA ALA A 93 -5.30 6.83 -15.60
C ALA A 93 -5.50 8.20 -16.25
N ILE A 94 -6.11 9.15 -15.54
CA ILE A 94 -6.25 10.55 -15.99
C ILE A 94 -4.86 11.17 -16.22
N ARG A 95 -3.93 11.00 -15.27
CA ARG A 95 -2.57 11.55 -15.38
C ARG A 95 -1.81 10.99 -16.59
N PHE A 96 -1.90 9.68 -16.84
CA PHE A 96 -1.30 9.07 -18.02
C PHE A 96 -1.90 9.60 -19.32
N ARG A 97 -3.22 9.81 -19.38
CA ARG A 97 -3.86 10.45 -20.54
C ARG A 97 -3.34 11.86 -20.79
N HIS A 98 -3.16 12.68 -19.75
CA HIS A 98 -2.57 14.01 -19.89
C HIS A 98 -1.12 13.96 -20.42
N LEU A 99 -0.29 13.06 -19.89
CA LEU A 99 1.09 12.88 -20.38
C LEU A 99 1.11 12.46 -21.85
N MET A 100 0.25 11.51 -22.24
CA MET A 100 0.12 11.07 -23.63
C MET A 100 -0.39 12.19 -24.56
N GLY A 101 -1.32 13.03 -24.08
CA GLY A 101 -1.77 14.22 -24.80
C GLY A 101 -0.62 15.19 -25.08
N ALA A 102 0.14 15.55 -24.03
CA ALA A 102 1.29 16.45 -24.16
C ALA A 102 2.36 15.93 -25.13
N ILE A 103 2.62 14.61 -25.14
CA ILE A 103 3.57 13.98 -26.07
C ILE A 103 3.06 14.02 -27.52
N ARG A 104 1.74 13.93 -27.74
CA ARG A 104 1.13 13.89 -29.06
C ARG A 104 0.96 15.28 -29.67
N GLU A 105 0.61 16.27 -28.86
CA GLU A 105 0.36 17.66 -29.29
C GLU A 105 1.65 18.49 -29.44
N GLY A 106 2.76 18.06 -28.84
CA GLY A 106 4.07 18.72 -28.96
C GLY A 106 4.84 18.43 -30.26
N ARG A 107 4.18 17.98 -31.34
CA ARG A 107 4.76 17.81 -32.68
C ARG A 107 4.24 18.87 -33.64
#